data_AF-A0A3S0KHL2-F1
#
_entry.id   AF-A0A3S0KHL2-F1
#
_cell.length_a   1.000
_cell.length_b   1.000
_cell.length_c   1.000
_cell.angle_alpha   90.00
_cell.angle_beta   90.00
_cell.angle_gamma   90.00
#
_symmetry.space_group_name_H-M   'P 1'
#
loop_
_entity.id
_entity.type
_entity.pdbx_description
1 polymer ?
#
loop_
_entity_poly.entity_id
_entity_poly.type
_entity_poly.pdbx_seq_one_letter_code
_entity_poly.pdbx_strand_id
1 'polypeptide(L)'
;MPLIFVHGVAVREEDGPEWATLHQMTHGTEWPAIEALLREHVAPVLRPDAPQDAALEWLYWGDLGARYTNGGRFRGALDPQSPRLERPLDISPAELAQWLEDALLPSTAAELWPATIEAAASTARDENVRTMAAALPLPAQAEVLLAAVEARRRGHAFLPARLPAALQTRRRQQLQRTLRQVRRPLEDFVPIFMGDALTYLNGRGTPQQPGPVPQRLLTALCRAQAQAAGGEPLVIVSHSLGCQLVYDVLSSVLPAQPDLAELRVDLWCAVGSQLGLFKELGLMLEDSLPAPQEPQRKLSDHLGYLWNVWSYSDLLSFRTEGVIPGAHDAPFPLPGHLRGDHLAYLQRPVFYAALAAKLRSRLEAPAGDS
;
A
#
# COMPACT_ATOMS: atom_id res chain seq x y z
N MET A 1 7.00 -7.27 -30.40
CA MET A 1 6.97 -6.05 -29.57
C MET A 1 6.65 -6.44 -28.13
N PRO A 2 7.62 -6.39 -27.21
CA PRO A 2 7.40 -6.76 -25.82
C PRO A 2 6.94 -5.57 -24.96
N LEU A 3 5.87 -5.78 -24.18
CA LEU A 3 5.49 -4.94 -23.05
C LEU A 3 5.66 -5.75 -21.77
N ILE A 4 6.43 -5.21 -20.83
CA ILE A 4 6.61 -5.79 -19.50
C ILE A 4 5.76 -5.02 -18.51
N PHE A 5 4.84 -5.71 -17.84
CA PHE A 5 4.04 -5.17 -16.76
C PHE A 5 4.65 -5.55 -15.40
N VAL A 6 5.03 -4.56 -14.60
CA VAL A 6 5.69 -4.75 -13.30
C VAL A 6 4.83 -4.18 -12.18
N HIS A 7 4.29 -5.04 -11.32
CA HIS A 7 3.45 -4.59 -10.21
C HIS A 7 4.12 -4.83 -8.86
N GLY A 8 3.95 -3.90 -7.91
CA GLY A 8 4.52 -3.97 -6.55
C GLY A 8 3.88 -5.02 -5.64
N VAL A 9 2.78 -4.65 -4.98
CA VAL A 9 2.27 -5.41 -3.80
C VAL A 9 1.11 -6.38 -4.11
N ALA A 10 0.33 -6.12 -5.17
CA ALA A 10 -0.92 -6.86 -5.44
C ALA A 10 -0.74 -8.16 -6.24
N VAL A 11 0.48 -8.55 -6.60
CA VAL A 11 0.70 -9.86 -7.21
C VAL A 11 1.12 -10.78 -6.08
N ARG A 12 0.16 -11.49 -5.50
CA ARG A 12 0.37 -12.71 -4.71
C ARG A 12 -0.35 -13.83 -5.48
N GLU A 13 0.19 -15.04 -5.47
CA GLU A 13 -0.49 -16.20 -6.07
C GLU A 13 -1.87 -16.43 -5.44
N GLU A 14 -2.85 -16.88 -6.24
CA GLU A 14 -4.26 -17.08 -5.84
C GLU A 14 -4.42 -18.00 -4.62
N ASP A 15 -3.50 -18.94 -4.44
CA ASP A 15 -3.50 -19.91 -3.35
C ASP A 15 -2.75 -19.44 -2.07
N GLY A 16 -2.22 -18.21 -2.07
CA GLY A 16 -1.49 -17.66 -0.93
C GLY A 16 -2.42 -17.27 0.24
N PRO A 17 -2.02 -17.49 1.51
CA PRO A 17 -2.86 -17.12 2.67
C PRO A 17 -3.12 -15.61 2.76
N GLU A 18 -2.24 -14.78 2.19
CA GLU A 18 -2.42 -13.34 2.08
C GLU A 18 -3.33 -12.91 0.91
N TRP A 19 -3.58 -13.79 -0.08
CA TRP A 19 -4.31 -13.47 -1.30
C TRP A 19 -5.73 -13.02 -1.01
N ALA A 20 -6.51 -13.76 -0.22
CA ALA A 20 -7.91 -13.42 0.06
C ALA A 20 -8.07 -12.05 0.75
N THR A 21 -7.09 -11.63 1.55
CA THR A 21 -7.12 -10.34 2.26
C THR A 21 -6.73 -9.21 1.33
N LEU A 22 -5.67 -9.39 0.52
CA LEU A 22 -5.25 -8.41 -0.47
C LEU A 22 -6.26 -8.30 -1.61
N HIS A 23 -6.76 -9.40 -2.17
CA HIS A 23 -7.72 -9.46 -3.26
C HIS A 23 -9.03 -8.71 -2.93
N GLN A 24 -9.54 -8.80 -1.69
CA GLN A 24 -10.70 -8.03 -1.24
C GLN A 24 -10.45 -6.51 -1.16
N MET A 25 -9.20 -6.08 -0.99
CA MET A 25 -8.82 -4.67 -0.92
C MET A 25 -8.37 -4.10 -2.25
N THR A 26 -7.77 -4.94 -3.09
CA THR A 26 -7.31 -4.61 -4.43
C THR A 26 -8.42 -4.76 -5.47
N HIS A 27 -9.59 -5.26 -5.06
CA HIS A 27 -10.68 -5.69 -5.95
C HIS A 27 -10.21 -6.67 -7.02
N GLY A 28 -9.13 -7.40 -6.76
CA GLY A 28 -8.42 -8.19 -7.75
C GLY A 28 -7.93 -7.29 -8.89
N THR A 29 -6.63 -7.14 -9.03
CA THR A 29 -6.12 -6.85 -10.37
C THR A 29 -6.48 -8.06 -11.22
N GLU A 30 -7.61 -8.04 -11.91
CA GLU A 30 -7.98 -9.11 -12.82
C GLU A 30 -7.02 -9.03 -14.00
N TRP A 31 -5.93 -9.80 -13.93
CA TRP A 31 -4.92 -9.87 -14.98
C TRP A 31 -5.53 -10.07 -16.37
N PRO A 32 -6.57 -10.91 -16.55
CA PRO A 32 -7.25 -11.01 -17.84
C PRO A 32 -7.90 -9.70 -18.30
N ALA A 33 -8.42 -8.88 -17.38
CA ALA A 33 -9.02 -7.59 -17.71
C ALA A 33 -7.96 -6.54 -18.09
N ILE A 34 -6.83 -6.48 -17.37
CA ILE A 34 -5.70 -5.64 -17.79
C ILE A 34 -5.16 -6.11 -19.14
N GLU A 35 -4.99 -7.41 -19.32
CA GLU A 35 -4.53 -7.97 -20.59
C GLU A 35 -5.46 -7.56 -21.72
N ALA A 36 -6.78 -7.71 -21.54
CA ALA A 36 -7.77 -7.31 -22.53
C ALA A 36 -7.63 -5.82 -22.90
N LEU A 37 -7.45 -4.93 -21.92
CA LEU A 37 -7.28 -3.49 -22.20
C LEU A 37 -5.93 -3.15 -22.86
N LEU A 38 -4.85 -3.85 -22.50
CA LEU A 38 -3.56 -3.74 -23.19
C LEU A 38 -3.67 -4.23 -24.63
N ARG A 39 -4.34 -5.36 -24.86
CA ARG A 39 -4.60 -5.95 -26.19
C ARG A 39 -5.46 -5.03 -27.05
N GLU A 40 -6.48 -4.42 -26.46
CA GLU A 40 -7.41 -3.52 -27.16
C GLU A 40 -6.73 -2.20 -27.56
N HIS A 41 -6.00 -1.57 -26.65
CA HIS A 41 -5.54 -0.20 -26.84
C HIS A 41 -4.06 -0.08 -27.19
N VAL A 42 -3.19 -0.87 -26.56
CA VAL A 42 -1.73 -0.69 -26.62
C VAL A 42 -1.09 -1.62 -27.64
N ALA A 43 -1.54 -2.87 -27.73
CA ALA A 43 -1.03 -3.84 -28.68
C ALA A 43 -1.13 -3.39 -30.15
N PRO A 44 -2.17 -2.64 -30.60
CA PRO A 44 -2.22 -2.11 -31.97
C PRO A 44 -1.16 -1.04 -32.25
N VAL A 45 -0.65 -0.36 -31.21
CA VAL A 45 0.44 0.60 -31.34
C VAL A 45 1.78 -0.10 -31.28
N LEU A 46 1.91 -1.10 -30.41
CA LEU A 46 3.07 -1.95 -30.33
C LEU A 46 3.22 -2.66 -31.67
N ARG A 47 2.35 -3.57 -32.07
CA ARG A 47 2.52 -4.38 -33.28
C ARG A 47 1.38 -4.13 -34.29
N PRO A 48 1.41 -3.07 -35.11
CA PRO A 48 0.28 -2.70 -35.95
C PRO A 48 -0.14 -3.79 -36.95
N ASP A 49 0.85 -4.52 -37.50
CA ASP A 49 0.61 -5.57 -38.50
C ASP A 49 0.07 -6.88 -37.90
N ALA A 50 0.29 -7.11 -36.60
CA ALA A 50 -0.18 -8.30 -35.89
C ALA A 50 -0.37 -8.02 -34.38
N PRO A 51 -1.39 -7.22 -33.99
CA PRO A 51 -1.57 -6.80 -32.59
C PRO A 51 -1.76 -7.98 -31.62
N GLN A 52 -2.39 -9.06 -32.11
CA GLN A 52 -2.58 -10.30 -31.36
C GLN A 52 -1.27 -10.97 -30.95
N ASP A 53 -0.19 -10.74 -31.72
CA ASP A 53 1.12 -11.34 -31.49
C ASP A 53 2.06 -10.40 -30.71
N ALA A 54 1.55 -9.32 -30.11
CA ALA A 54 2.33 -8.50 -29.18
C ALA A 54 2.70 -9.36 -27.95
N ALA A 55 3.96 -9.33 -27.53
CA ALA A 55 4.39 -10.08 -26.36
C ALA A 55 4.05 -9.26 -25.10
N LEU A 56 3.28 -9.86 -24.19
CA LEU A 56 2.93 -9.25 -22.90
C LEU A 56 3.57 -10.13 -21.81
N GLU A 57 4.50 -9.57 -21.05
CA GLU A 57 5.20 -10.27 -19.98
C GLU A 57 4.80 -9.68 -18.62
N TRP A 58 4.40 -10.54 -17.69
CA TRP A 58 4.01 -10.14 -16.34
C TRP A 58 5.15 -10.44 -15.38
N LEU A 59 5.67 -9.41 -14.71
CA LEU A 59 6.69 -9.60 -13.72
C LEU A 59 6.08 -9.78 -12.33
N TYR A 60 6.20 -11.01 -11.82
CA TYR A 60 5.81 -11.42 -10.48
C TYR A 60 7.00 -11.47 -9.52
N TRP A 61 6.84 -10.86 -8.33
CA TRP A 61 7.84 -10.96 -7.26
C TRP A 61 7.24 -11.03 -5.84
N GLY A 62 5.92 -11.10 -5.71
CA GLY A 62 5.30 -11.11 -4.37
C GLY A 62 5.56 -12.37 -3.56
N ASP A 63 6.00 -13.47 -4.20
CA ASP A 63 6.51 -14.67 -3.52
C ASP A 63 7.80 -14.40 -2.73
N LEU A 64 8.57 -13.39 -3.12
CA LEU A 64 9.77 -12.91 -2.43
C LEU A 64 9.48 -11.75 -1.46
N GLY A 65 8.24 -11.29 -1.38
CA GLY A 65 7.79 -10.24 -0.47
C GLY A 65 7.64 -10.70 0.98
N ALA A 66 7.25 -9.77 1.85
CA ALA A 66 6.98 -10.05 3.25
C ALA A 66 5.78 -10.99 3.41
N ARG A 67 5.84 -11.83 4.45
CA ARG A 67 4.78 -12.78 4.81
C ARG A 67 4.44 -12.63 6.28
N TYR A 68 3.19 -12.91 6.64
CA TYR A 68 2.82 -12.94 8.06
C TYR A 68 3.35 -14.23 8.71
N THR A 69 3.96 -14.10 9.89
CA THR A 69 4.55 -15.23 10.63
C THR A 69 3.53 -16.26 11.14
N ASN A 70 2.23 -15.93 11.16
CA ASN A 70 1.15 -16.75 11.75
C ASN A 70 0.05 -17.16 10.77
N GLY A 71 0.35 -17.38 9.49
CA GLY A 71 -0.61 -17.98 8.54
C GLY A 71 -1.73 -17.06 8.05
N GLY A 72 -1.54 -15.74 8.12
CA GLY A 72 -2.36 -14.76 7.41
C GLY A 72 -3.12 -13.77 8.31
N ARG A 73 -2.97 -12.49 7.94
CA ARG A 73 -3.54 -11.24 8.50
C ARG A 73 -2.76 -10.55 9.61
N PHE A 74 -2.75 -9.22 9.52
CA PHE A 74 -2.26 -8.34 10.56
C PHE A 74 -3.21 -8.39 11.77
N ARG A 75 -2.75 -8.96 12.89
CA ARG A 75 -3.57 -9.05 14.12
C ARG A 75 -4.05 -7.70 14.65
N GLY A 76 -3.34 -6.61 14.36
CA GLY A 76 -3.71 -5.26 14.77
C GLY A 76 -4.90 -4.65 14.01
N ALA A 77 -5.32 -5.24 12.87
CA ALA A 77 -6.50 -4.82 12.12
C ALA A 77 -7.80 -5.49 12.61
N LEU A 78 -7.69 -6.48 13.50
CA LEU A 78 -8.86 -7.03 14.17
C LEU A 78 -9.44 -5.95 15.07
N ASP A 79 -10.72 -5.64 14.89
CA ASP A 79 -11.47 -4.90 15.92
C ASP A 79 -11.24 -5.68 17.22
N PRO A 80 -10.74 -5.08 18.30
CA PRO A 80 -10.84 -5.71 19.59
C PRO A 80 -12.34 -5.85 19.81
N GLN A 81 -12.89 -7.03 19.49
CA GLN A 81 -14.25 -7.36 19.88
C GLN A 81 -14.26 -7.09 21.38
N SER A 82 -15.11 -6.16 21.83
CA SER A 82 -15.29 -5.92 23.27
C SER A 82 -15.35 -7.29 23.91
N PRO A 83 -14.37 -7.68 24.73
CA PRO A 83 -14.17 -9.07 25.07
C PRO A 83 -15.50 -9.60 25.60
N ARG A 84 -16.13 -10.54 24.90
CA ARG A 84 -17.37 -11.12 25.40
C ARG A 84 -16.97 -11.94 26.61
N LEU A 85 -17.28 -11.42 27.77
CA LEU A 85 -16.92 -12.07 29.00
C LEU A 85 -18.20 -12.69 29.56
N GLU A 86 -18.40 -13.95 29.20
CA GLU A 86 -19.62 -14.70 29.52
C GLU A 86 -19.80 -14.86 31.04
N ARG A 87 -18.71 -14.79 31.81
CA ARG A 87 -18.69 -14.96 33.27
C ARG A 87 -17.70 -14.01 33.97
N PRO A 88 -18.08 -12.75 34.25
CA PRO A 88 -17.20 -11.71 34.81
C PRO A 88 -16.68 -11.94 36.21
N LEU A 89 -17.24 -12.89 36.93
CA LEU A 89 -16.84 -13.17 38.30
C LEU A 89 -15.94 -14.41 38.43
N ASP A 90 -15.80 -15.21 37.36
CA ASP A 90 -14.99 -16.43 37.31
C ASP A 90 -13.49 -16.15 37.04
N ILE A 91 -13.17 -14.90 36.69
CA ILE A 91 -11.80 -14.45 36.39
C ILE A 91 -11.17 -13.73 37.57
N SER A 92 -9.85 -13.55 37.52
CA SER A 92 -9.14 -12.81 38.58
C SER A 92 -9.55 -11.34 38.62
N PRO A 93 -9.44 -10.66 39.77
CA PRO A 93 -9.64 -9.20 39.86
C PRO A 93 -8.77 -8.39 38.88
N ALA A 94 -7.57 -8.87 38.57
CA ALA A 94 -6.69 -8.21 37.61
C ALA A 94 -7.23 -8.32 36.17
N GLU A 95 -7.67 -9.52 35.77
CA GLU A 95 -8.30 -9.73 34.45
C GLU A 95 -9.63 -8.99 34.33
N LEU A 96 -10.41 -8.92 35.42
CA LEU A 96 -11.66 -8.16 35.44
C LEU A 96 -11.41 -6.65 35.33
N ALA A 97 -10.37 -6.12 35.97
CA ALA A 97 -9.97 -4.73 35.81
C ALA A 97 -9.60 -4.42 34.35
N GLN A 98 -8.77 -5.26 33.73
CA GLN A 98 -8.39 -5.12 32.32
C GLN A 98 -9.62 -5.17 31.40
N TRP A 99 -10.55 -6.09 31.66
CA TRP A 99 -11.80 -6.18 30.89
C TRP A 99 -12.64 -4.88 30.98
N LEU A 100 -12.77 -4.31 32.18
CA LEU A 100 -13.49 -3.06 32.42
C LEU A 100 -12.82 -1.88 31.70
N GLU A 101 -11.48 -1.84 31.67
CA GLU A 101 -10.71 -0.86 30.93
C GLU A 101 -10.95 -0.97 29.42
N ASP A 102 -10.82 -2.19 28.86
CA ASP A 102 -11.03 -2.47 27.44
C ASP A 102 -12.45 -2.10 26.97
N ALA A 103 -13.44 -2.27 27.85
CA ALA A 103 -14.83 -1.90 27.58
C ALA A 103 -15.07 -0.39 27.62
N LEU A 104 -14.44 0.35 28.55
CA LEU A 104 -14.78 1.75 28.82
C LEU A 104 -13.85 2.76 28.13
N LEU A 105 -12.54 2.51 28.07
CA LEU A 105 -11.55 3.45 27.53
C LEU A 105 -11.82 3.87 26.08
N PRO A 106 -12.25 2.98 25.16
CA PRO A 106 -12.53 3.38 23.77
C PRO A 106 -13.63 4.44 23.62
N SER A 107 -14.50 4.58 24.63
CA SER A 107 -15.61 5.55 24.66
C SER A 107 -15.38 6.72 25.63
N THR A 108 -14.29 6.68 26.39
CA THR A 108 -13.95 7.66 27.42
C THR A 108 -12.93 8.66 26.89
N ALA A 109 -13.12 9.95 27.19
CA ALA A 109 -12.15 10.98 26.81
C ALA A 109 -10.79 10.72 27.48
N ALA A 110 -9.68 10.96 26.76
CA ALA A 110 -8.34 10.60 27.21
C ALA A 110 -7.96 11.23 28.56
N GLU A 111 -8.47 12.42 28.84
CA GLU A 111 -8.26 13.14 30.09
C GLU A 111 -8.86 12.43 31.31
N LEU A 112 -9.83 11.54 31.08
CA LEU A 112 -10.51 10.76 32.11
C LEU A 112 -9.93 9.34 32.23
N TRP A 113 -8.94 8.96 31.43
CA TRP A 113 -8.36 7.62 31.45
C TRP A 113 -7.76 7.25 32.81
N PRO A 114 -6.94 8.09 33.49
CA PRO A 114 -6.38 7.74 34.80
C PRO A 114 -7.48 7.39 35.82
N ALA A 115 -8.51 8.26 35.94
CA ALA A 115 -9.63 8.02 36.85
C ALA A 115 -10.47 6.80 36.46
N THR A 116 -10.52 6.45 35.17
CA THR A 116 -11.26 5.26 34.67
C THR A 116 -10.50 3.98 35.01
N ILE A 117 -9.19 3.97 34.82
CA ILE A 117 -8.29 2.84 35.14
C ILE A 117 -8.31 2.60 36.66
N GLU A 118 -8.16 3.65 37.47
CA GLU A 118 -8.24 3.54 38.93
C GLU A 118 -9.61 3.03 39.41
N ALA A 119 -10.69 3.55 38.83
CA ALA A 119 -12.04 3.10 39.14
C ALA A 119 -12.29 1.64 38.71
N ALA A 120 -11.76 1.20 37.57
CA ALA A 120 -11.82 -0.18 37.10
C ALA A 120 -11.09 -1.14 38.06
N ALA A 121 -9.83 -0.83 38.40
CA ALA A 121 -9.04 -1.61 39.34
C ALA A 121 -9.66 -1.66 40.75
N SER A 122 -10.23 -0.55 41.21
CA SER A 122 -10.97 -0.49 42.46
C SER A 122 -12.24 -1.35 42.42
N THR A 123 -13.02 -1.27 41.33
CA THR A 123 -14.27 -2.02 41.17
C THR A 123 -14.02 -3.52 41.11
N ALA A 124 -12.99 -3.94 40.39
CA ALA A 124 -12.67 -5.35 40.24
C ALA A 124 -12.20 -6.02 41.55
N ARG A 125 -11.63 -5.24 42.49
CA ARG A 125 -11.20 -5.72 43.81
C ARG A 125 -12.27 -5.58 44.90
N ASP A 126 -13.39 -4.93 44.62
CA ASP A 126 -14.42 -4.68 45.62
C ASP A 126 -15.34 -5.90 45.82
N GLU A 127 -15.19 -6.57 46.96
CA GLU A 127 -15.96 -7.77 47.30
C GLU A 127 -17.47 -7.52 47.40
N ASN A 128 -17.89 -6.32 47.82
CA ASN A 128 -19.31 -5.98 47.90
C ASN A 128 -19.91 -5.84 46.51
N VAL A 129 -19.23 -5.15 45.60
CA VAL A 129 -19.68 -5.02 44.21
C VAL A 129 -19.70 -6.38 43.51
N ARG A 130 -18.70 -7.24 43.75
CA ARG A 130 -18.67 -8.61 43.20
C ARG A 130 -19.81 -9.46 43.75
N THR A 131 -20.11 -9.37 45.05
CA THR A 131 -21.22 -10.09 45.67
C THR A 131 -22.57 -9.62 45.12
N MET A 132 -22.74 -8.30 44.94
CA MET A 132 -23.94 -7.73 44.32
C MET A 132 -24.10 -8.18 42.86
N ALA A 133 -23.02 -8.18 42.08
CA ALA A 133 -23.03 -8.67 40.72
C ALA A 133 -23.37 -10.18 40.66
N ALA A 134 -22.85 -10.99 41.59
CA ALA A 134 -23.11 -12.44 41.64
C ALA A 134 -24.59 -12.79 41.85
N ALA A 135 -25.35 -11.90 42.50
CA ALA A 135 -26.78 -12.09 42.74
C ALA A 135 -27.65 -11.82 41.49
N LEU A 136 -27.07 -11.32 40.39
CA LEU A 136 -27.78 -10.97 39.17
C LEU A 136 -27.62 -12.04 38.07
N PRO A 137 -28.59 -12.15 37.13
CA PRO A 137 -28.45 -12.97 35.93
C PRO A 137 -27.20 -12.57 35.12
N LEU A 138 -26.53 -13.54 34.50
CA LEU A 138 -25.26 -13.36 33.77
C LEU A 138 -25.22 -12.12 32.85
N PRO A 139 -26.26 -11.82 32.03
CA PRO A 139 -26.23 -10.63 31.17
C PRO A 139 -26.16 -9.29 31.92
N ALA A 140 -26.69 -9.23 33.15
CA ALA A 140 -26.77 -8.01 33.96
C ALA A 140 -25.52 -7.77 34.82
N GLN A 141 -24.68 -8.80 35.03
CA GLN A 141 -23.48 -8.69 35.86
C GLN A 141 -22.48 -7.69 35.26
N ALA A 142 -22.25 -7.80 33.95
CA ALA A 142 -21.38 -6.91 33.19
C ALA A 142 -21.86 -5.45 33.25
N GLU A 143 -23.15 -5.20 33.10
CA GLU A 143 -23.74 -3.85 33.14
C GLU A 143 -23.55 -3.20 34.51
N VAL A 144 -23.73 -3.95 35.60
CA VAL A 144 -23.54 -3.44 36.96
C VAL A 144 -22.08 -3.13 37.25
N LEU A 145 -21.15 -3.96 36.80
CA LEU A 145 -19.71 -3.70 36.96
C LEU A 145 -19.28 -2.45 36.19
N LEU A 146 -19.74 -2.28 34.95
CA LEU A 146 -19.48 -1.07 34.16
C LEU A 146 -20.09 0.19 34.82
N ALA A 147 -21.31 0.08 35.34
CA ALA A 147 -21.97 1.17 36.06
C ALA A 147 -21.24 1.54 37.35
N ALA A 148 -20.68 0.56 38.07
CA ALA A 148 -19.90 0.78 39.28
C ALA A 148 -18.59 1.54 38.99
N VAL A 149 -17.89 1.22 37.89
CA VAL A 149 -16.72 1.98 37.44
C VAL A 149 -17.10 3.43 37.13
N GLU A 150 -18.17 3.63 36.37
CA GLU A 150 -18.64 4.97 36.00
C GLU A 150 -19.05 5.80 37.22
N ALA A 151 -19.68 5.19 38.22
CA ALA A 151 -20.02 5.85 39.49
C ALA A 151 -18.76 6.27 40.27
N ARG A 152 -17.75 5.40 40.37
CA ARG A 152 -16.49 5.69 41.08
C ARG A 152 -15.66 6.75 40.37
N ARG A 153 -15.64 6.71 39.04
CA ARG A 153 -14.97 7.71 38.19
C ARG A 153 -15.56 9.11 38.41
N ARG A 154 -16.89 9.22 38.56
CA ARG A 154 -17.55 10.50 38.92
C ARG A 154 -17.19 10.96 40.32
N GLY A 155 -16.96 10.04 41.26
CA GLY A 155 -16.46 10.36 42.60
C GLY A 155 -15.01 10.85 42.63
N HIS A 156 -14.17 10.43 41.67
CA HIS A 156 -12.77 10.88 41.53
C HIS A 156 -12.64 12.17 40.70
N ALA A 157 -13.69 12.62 40.00
CA ALA A 157 -13.66 13.80 39.15
C ALA A 157 -14.16 15.05 39.91
N PHE A 158 -13.25 15.92 40.32
CA PHE A 158 -13.60 17.31 40.65
C PHE A 158 -14.04 18.01 39.36
N LEU A 159 -15.30 18.45 39.26
CA LEU A 159 -15.83 19.15 38.07
C LEU A 159 -16.40 20.52 38.46
N PRO A 160 -15.99 21.64 37.81
CA PRO A 160 -16.95 22.69 37.48
C PRO A 160 -17.72 22.30 36.21
N ALA A 161 -19.01 22.58 36.23
CA ALA A 161 -20.02 22.19 35.25
C ALA A 161 -19.72 22.60 33.80
N ARG A 162 -20.20 21.80 32.82
CA ARG A 162 -20.81 22.30 31.58
C ARG A 162 -21.56 21.20 30.78
N LEU A 163 -22.86 21.41 30.62
CA LEU A 163 -23.77 20.73 29.67
C LEU A 163 -23.56 21.34 28.26
N PRO A 164 -22.58 20.84 27.48
CA PRO A 164 -22.85 20.40 26.11
C PRO A 164 -22.04 19.14 25.69
N ALA A 165 -21.53 18.36 26.65
CA ALA A 165 -20.64 17.23 26.38
C ALA A 165 -21.33 16.09 25.61
N ALA A 166 -22.59 15.76 25.88
CA ALA A 166 -23.27 14.60 25.28
C ALA A 166 -23.43 14.69 23.73
N LEU A 167 -23.63 15.90 23.20
CA LEU A 167 -23.70 16.14 21.74
C LEU A 167 -22.30 16.09 21.11
N GLN A 168 -21.27 16.54 21.83
CA GLN A 168 -19.87 16.38 21.40
C GLN A 168 -19.45 14.91 21.42
N THR A 169 -19.90 14.11 22.40
CA THR A 169 -19.62 12.67 22.48
C THR A 169 -20.29 11.90 21.34
N ARG A 170 -21.56 12.19 21.00
CA ARG A 170 -22.23 11.56 19.84
C ARG A 170 -21.57 11.94 18.51
N ARG A 171 -21.17 13.21 18.35
CA ARG A 171 -20.45 13.67 17.16
C ARG A 171 -19.06 13.05 17.06
N ARG A 172 -18.33 12.91 18.17
CA ARG A 172 -17.06 12.19 18.27
C ARG A 172 -17.22 10.69 18.00
N GLN A 173 -18.28 10.05 18.49
CA GLN A 173 -18.58 8.63 18.22
C GLN A 173 -18.90 8.38 16.74
N GLN A 174 -19.66 9.27 16.10
CA GLN A 174 -19.86 9.23 14.65
C GLN A 174 -18.56 9.47 13.88
N LEU A 175 -17.76 10.47 14.27
CA LEU A 175 -16.45 10.73 13.67
C LEU A 175 -15.48 9.56 13.84
N GLN A 176 -15.47 8.93 15.02
CA GLN A 176 -14.68 7.73 15.32
C GLN A 176 -15.15 6.53 14.50
N ARG A 177 -16.46 6.37 14.28
CA ARG A 177 -16.98 5.32 13.39
C ARG A 177 -16.57 5.57 11.94
N THR A 178 -16.65 6.81 11.45
CA THR A 178 -16.18 7.20 10.11
C THR A 178 -14.66 7.02 9.97
N LEU A 179 -13.86 7.44 10.96
CA LEU A 179 -12.41 7.24 10.99
C LEU A 179 -12.02 5.76 11.09
N ARG A 180 -12.75 4.95 11.88
CA ARG A 180 -12.55 3.48 11.93
C ARG A 180 -12.84 2.82 10.58
N GLN A 181 -13.83 3.30 9.83
CA GLN A 181 -14.13 2.81 8.49
C GLN A 181 -13.05 3.19 7.46
N VAL A 182 -12.36 4.32 7.64
CA VAL A 182 -11.19 4.72 6.83
C VAL A 182 -9.92 3.98 7.27
N ARG A 183 -9.78 3.69 8.57
CA ARG A 183 -8.59 3.08 9.16
C ARG A 183 -8.43 1.59 8.82
N ARG A 184 -9.51 0.80 8.78
CA ARG A 184 -9.43 -0.65 8.53
C ARG A 184 -8.77 -1.03 7.19
N PRO A 185 -9.16 -0.44 6.03
CA PRO A 185 -8.49 -0.73 4.76
C PRO A 185 -7.00 -0.35 4.75
N LEU A 186 -6.62 0.73 5.45
CA LEU A 186 -5.22 1.13 5.60
C LEU A 186 -4.44 0.16 6.51
N GLU A 187 -5.05 -0.34 7.59
CA GLU A 187 -4.39 -1.25 8.55
C GLU A 187 -4.06 -2.62 7.98
N ASP A 188 -4.77 -3.10 6.97
CA ASP A 188 -4.48 -4.39 6.34
C ASP A 188 -3.49 -4.24 5.16
N PHE A 189 -3.53 -3.13 4.41
CA PHE A 189 -2.62 -2.87 3.29
C PHE A 189 -1.25 -2.37 3.74
N VAL A 190 -1.20 -1.39 4.65
CA VAL A 190 0.05 -0.71 5.06
C VAL A 190 1.09 -1.68 5.62
N PRO A 191 0.76 -2.66 6.48
CA PRO A 191 1.77 -3.58 7.02
C PRO A 191 2.42 -4.46 5.95
N ILE A 192 1.64 -4.99 5.01
CA ILE A 192 2.20 -5.78 3.89
C ILE A 192 3.01 -4.88 2.97
N PHE A 193 2.47 -3.71 2.60
CA PHE A 193 3.19 -2.75 1.76
C PHE A 193 4.54 -2.38 2.38
N MET A 194 4.57 -2.03 3.67
CA MET A 194 5.79 -1.67 4.39
C MET A 194 6.73 -2.88 4.50
N GLY A 195 6.20 -4.07 4.74
CA GLY A 195 6.98 -5.31 4.73
C GLY A 195 7.63 -5.57 3.38
N ASP A 196 6.90 -5.42 2.28
CA ASP A 196 7.40 -5.58 0.91
C ASP A 196 8.47 -4.54 0.58
N ALA A 197 8.23 -3.27 0.94
CA ALA A 197 9.20 -2.19 0.77
C ALA A 197 10.51 -2.50 1.52
N LEU A 198 10.43 -2.90 2.80
CA LEU A 198 11.61 -3.24 3.61
C LEU A 198 12.33 -4.49 3.08
N THR A 199 11.58 -5.51 2.65
CA THR A 199 12.15 -6.73 2.08
C THR A 199 12.89 -6.42 0.78
N TYR A 200 12.30 -5.59 -0.08
CA TYR A 200 12.94 -5.14 -1.31
C TYR A 200 14.20 -4.31 -1.01
N LEU A 201 14.11 -3.28 -0.17
CA LEU A 201 15.25 -2.40 0.14
C LEU A 201 16.44 -3.16 0.75
N ASN A 202 16.17 -4.15 1.61
CA ASN A 202 17.22 -4.98 2.21
C ASN A 202 17.73 -6.09 1.27
N GLY A 203 16.91 -6.53 0.32
CA GLY A 203 17.17 -7.68 -0.54
C GLY A 203 17.57 -7.36 -1.97
N ARG A 204 17.54 -6.08 -2.40
CA ARG A 204 17.81 -5.65 -3.78
C ARG A 204 19.28 -5.75 -4.22
N GLY A 205 20.21 -6.01 -3.30
CA GLY A 205 21.63 -6.18 -3.61
C GLY A 205 22.33 -4.87 -4.00
N THR A 206 23.37 -4.97 -4.82
CA THR A 206 24.16 -3.84 -5.34
C THR A 206 24.02 -3.75 -6.87
N PRO A 207 24.43 -2.63 -7.52
CA PRO A 207 24.37 -2.52 -8.97
C PRO A 207 25.09 -3.67 -9.72
N GLN A 208 26.25 -4.11 -9.22
CA GLN A 208 27.04 -5.19 -9.82
C GLN A 208 26.52 -6.58 -9.42
N GLN A 209 25.90 -6.70 -8.26
CA GLN A 209 25.35 -7.94 -7.72
C GLN A 209 23.90 -7.72 -7.30
N PRO A 210 22.99 -7.58 -8.28
CA PRO A 210 21.58 -7.36 -7.99
C PRO A 210 21.04 -8.51 -7.16
N GLY A 211 20.03 -8.25 -6.33
CA GLY A 211 19.34 -9.28 -5.57
C GLY A 211 18.29 -10.03 -6.39
N PRO A 212 17.59 -11.00 -5.77
CA PRO A 212 16.63 -11.86 -6.49
C PRO A 212 15.52 -11.10 -7.23
N VAL A 213 15.00 -10.02 -6.66
CA VAL A 213 13.91 -9.24 -7.26
C VAL A 213 14.40 -8.44 -8.49
N PRO A 214 15.46 -7.61 -8.41
CA PRO A 214 16.06 -6.98 -9.61
C PRO A 214 16.52 -7.97 -10.69
N GLN A 215 17.06 -9.13 -10.31
CA GLN A 215 17.47 -10.18 -11.26
C GLN A 215 16.29 -10.70 -12.11
N ARG A 216 15.09 -10.80 -11.53
CA ARG A 216 13.88 -11.20 -12.29
C ARG A 216 13.57 -10.18 -13.38
N LEU A 217 13.66 -8.88 -13.07
CA LEU A 217 13.40 -7.84 -14.07
C LEU A 217 14.47 -7.83 -15.15
N LEU A 218 15.76 -7.96 -14.80
CA LEU A 218 16.82 -8.11 -15.80
C LEU A 218 16.57 -9.30 -16.73
N THR A 219 16.17 -10.45 -16.18
CA THR A 219 15.89 -11.66 -16.97
C THR A 219 14.72 -11.43 -17.93
N ALA A 220 13.64 -10.78 -17.46
CA ALA A 220 12.49 -10.43 -18.29
C ALA A 220 12.89 -9.46 -19.41
N LEU A 221 13.70 -8.44 -19.10
CA LEU A 221 14.19 -7.47 -20.10
C LEU A 221 15.05 -8.16 -21.18
N CYS A 222 15.95 -9.06 -20.80
CA CYS A 222 16.78 -9.81 -21.76
C CYS A 222 15.92 -10.70 -22.67
N ARG A 223 14.91 -11.37 -22.09
CA ARG A 223 13.97 -12.20 -22.85
C ARG A 223 13.14 -11.36 -23.82
N ALA A 224 12.60 -10.25 -23.34
CA ALA A 224 11.83 -9.31 -24.13
C ALA A 224 12.66 -8.78 -25.31
N GLN A 225 13.91 -8.35 -25.07
CA GLN A 225 14.81 -7.89 -26.11
C GLN A 225 15.11 -8.98 -27.15
N ALA A 226 15.35 -10.22 -26.72
CA ALA A 226 15.58 -11.34 -27.63
C ALA A 226 14.35 -11.70 -28.49
N GLN A 227 13.14 -11.40 -27.99
CA GLN A 227 11.88 -11.60 -28.71
C GLN A 227 11.51 -10.42 -29.62
N ALA A 228 12.09 -9.24 -29.39
CA ALA A 228 11.87 -8.09 -30.22
C ALA A 228 12.47 -8.35 -31.61
N ALA A 229 11.64 -8.33 -32.65
CA ALA A 229 12.15 -8.27 -34.01
C ALA A 229 12.94 -6.95 -34.16
N GLY A 230 14.04 -6.94 -34.89
CA GLY A 230 14.93 -5.77 -34.95
C GLY A 230 14.18 -4.47 -35.24
N GLY A 231 14.19 -3.53 -34.28
CA GLY A 231 13.52 -2.23 -34.35
C GLY A 231 12.18 -2.11 -33.61
N GLU A 232 11.68 -3.15 -32.95
CA GLU A 232 10.47 -3.07 -32.14
C GLU A 232 10.74 -2.40 -30.77
N PRO A 233 9.95 -1.39 -30.34
CA PRO A 233 10.09 -0.78 -29.01
C PRO A 233 9.87 -1.75 -27.85
N LEU A 234 10.68 -1.60 -26.82
CA LEU A 234 10.53 -2.22 -25.51
C LEU A 234 9.83 -1.27 -24.55
N VAL A 235 8.67 -1.68 -24.03
CA VAL A 235 7.85 -0.83 -23.14
C VAL A 235 7.72 -1.46 -21.76
N ILE A 236 7.86 -0.65 -20.72
CA ILE A 236 7.55 -1.04 -19.34
C ILE A 236 6.33 -0.26 -18.86
N VAL A 237 5.36 -0.96 -18.28
CA VAL A 237 4.32 -0.37 -17.46
C VAL A 237 4.53 -0.86 -16.04
N SER A 238 4.72 0.04 -15.08
CA SER A 238 4.88 -0.36 -13.69
C SER A 238 3.94 0.39 -12.75
N HIS A 239 3.55 -0.30 -11.68
CA HIS A 239 2.55 0.19 -10.73
C HIS A 239 3.03 0.02 -9.28
N SER A 240 2.72 1.01 -8.43
CA SER A 240 3.03 0.98 -6.99
C SER A 240 4.53 0.72 -6.76
N LEU A 241 4.88 -0.17 -5.81
CA LEU A 241 6.28 -0.55 -5.52
C LEU A 241 7.06 -1.13 -6.71
N GLY A 242 6.37 -1.57 -7.77
CA GLY A 242 7.03 -2.02 -8.99
C GLY A 242 7.83 -0.92 -9.68
N CYS A 243 7.52 0.35 -9.41
CA CYS A 243 8.23 1.49 -9.97
C CYS A 243 9.63 1.66 -9.37
N GLN A 244 9.81 1.39 -8.07
CA GLN A 244 11.12 1.42 -7.41
C GLN A 244 12.05 0.35 -7.98
N LEU A 245 11.51 -0.85 -8.22
CA LEU A 245 12.24 -1.94 -8.87
C LEU A 245 12.73 -1.52 -10.26
N VAL A 246 11.84 -0.98 -11.09
CA VAL A 246 12.21 -0.53 -12.44
C VAL A 246 13.23 0.60 -12.38
N TYR A 247 13.08 1.54 -11.44
CA TYR A 247 14.03 2.64 -11.26
C TYR A 247 15.44 2.13 -10.96
N ASP A 248 15.58 1.34 -9.90
CA ASP A 248 16.87 0.79 -9.46
C ASP A 248 17.52 -0.02 -10.60
N VAL A 249 16.72 -0.77 -11.37
CA VAL A 249 17.24 -1.51 -12.52
C VAL A 249 17.73 -0.59 -13.62
N LEU A 250 16.93 0.40 -14.05
CA LEU A 250 17.30 1.26 -15.18
C LEU A 250 18.40 2.28 -14.85
N SER A 251 18.44 2.78 -13.62
CA SER A 251 19.36 3.85 -13.22
C SER A 251 20.68 3.33 -12.66
N SER A 252 20.70 2.13 -12.09
CA SER A 252 21.87 1.61 -11.38
C SER A 252 22.30 0.23 -11.85
N VAL A 253 21.40 -0.75 -11.86
CA VAL A 253 21.79 -2.14 -12.14
C VAL A 253 22.18 -2.33 -13.60
N LEU A 254 21.34 -1.93 -14.55
CA LEU A 254 21.57 -2.13 -15.98
C LEU A 254 22.82 -1.38 -16.49
N PRO A 255 23.08 -0.11 -16.11
CA PRO A 255 24.36 0.55 -16.40
C PRO A 255 25.61 -0.19 -15.88
N ALA A 256 25.47 -0.99 -14.83
CA ALA A 256 26.56 -1.77 -14.26
C ALA A 256 26.78 -3.13 -14.96
N GLN A 257 26.01 -3.45 -16.02
CA GLN A 257 26.10 -4.70 -16.78
C GLN A 257 26.65 -4.43 -18.20
N PRO A 258 27.97 -4.58 -18.45
CA PRO A 258 28.57 -4.32 -19.75
C PRO A 258 27.97 -5.15 -20.88
N ASP A 259 27.59 -6.41 -20.59
CA ASP A 259 27.00 -7.33 -21.57
C ASP A 259 25.59 -6.92 -22.02
N LEU A 260 24.97 -5.96 -21.33
CA LEU A 260 23.63 -5.43 -21.60
C LEU A 260 23.65 -3.96 -22.03
N ALA A 261 24.81 -3.44 -22.46
CA ALA A 261 24.98 -2.04 -22.88
C ALA A 261 23.96 -1.60 -23.96
N GLU A 262 23.60 -2.51 -24.87
CA GLU A 262 22.64 -2.25 -25.97
C GLU A 262 21.17 -2.40 -25.55
N LEU A 263 20.88 -2.86 -24.33
CA LEU A 263 19.51 -3.01 -23.85
C LEU A 263 18.90 -1.64 -23.57
N ARG A 264 17.81 -1.31 -24.27
CA ARG A 264 17.12 -0.03 -24.10
C ARG A 264 15.63 -0.22 -23.99
N VAL A 265 15.02 0.51 -23.04
CA VAL A 265 13.57 0.66 -22.88
C VAL A 265 13.17 1.96 -23.55
N ASP A 266 12.27 1.91 -24.52
CA ASP A 266 11.83 3.10 -25.27
C ASP A 266 10.86 3.96 -24.46
N LEU A 267 9.95 3.32 -23.72
CA LEU A 267 8.98 3.99 -22.87
C LEU A 267 8.81 3.24 -21.55
N TRP A 268 8.96 3.97 -20.45
CA TRP A 268 8.53 3.52 -19.14
C TRP A 268 7.34 4.37 -18.66
N CYS A 269 6.18 3.73 -18.50
CA CYS A 269 5.01 4.28 -17.82
C CYS A 269 5.01 3.84 -16.36
N ALA A 270 5.34 4.76 -15.44
CA ALA A 270 5.13 4.57 -14.01
C ALA A 270 3.72 5.07 -13.64
N VAL A 271 2.94 4.29 -12.90
CA VAL A 271 1.58 4.69 -12.49
C VAL A 271 1.34 4.44 -11.02
N GLY A 272 0.68 5.40 -10.34
CA GLY A 272 0.28 5.23 -8.93
C GLY A 272 1.48 4.85 -8.05
N SER A 273 2.58 5.60 -8.14
CA SER A 273 3.88 5.14 -7.62
C SER A 273 4.40 5.96 -6.45
N GLN A 274 5.17 5.31 -5.57
CA GLN A 274 5.91 6.00 -4.50
C GLN A 274 7.26 6.56 -4.98
N LEU A 275 7.46 6.62 -6.30
CA LEU A 275 8.78 6.77 -6.92
C LEU A 275 9.44 8.10 -6.52
N GLY A 276 8.72 9.21 -6.65
CA GLY A 276 9.20 10.52 -6.25
C GLY A 276 9.53 10.61 -4.76
N LEU A 277 8.67 10.08 -3.89
CA LEU A 277 8.90 10.04 -2.45
C LEU A 277 10.19 9.29 -2.11
N PHE A 278 10.39 8.10 -2.67
CA PHE A 278 11.59 7.30 -2.37
C PHE A 278 12.86 8.00 -2.84
N LYS A 279 12.79 8.71 -3.98
CA LYS A 279 13.93 9.45 -4.50
C LYS A 279 14.26 10.66 -3.63
N GLU A 280 13.26 11.42 -3.19
CA GLU A 280 13.47 12.55 -2.27
C GLU A 280 14.03 12.11 -0.91
N LEU A 281 13.65 10.92 -0.45
CA LEU A 281 14.15 10.34 0.81
C LEU A 281 15.53 9.68 0.70
N GLY A 282 16.15 9.66 -0.49
CA GLY A 282 17.46 9.05 -0.71
C GLY A 282 17.43 7.51 -0.59
N LEU A 283 16.33 6.88 -0.98
CA LEU A 283 16.12 5.44 -0.83
C LEU A 283 16.43 4.64 -2.10
N MET A 284 16.88 5.27 -3.19
CA MET A 284 17.22 4.57 -4.44
C MET A 284 18.64 4.00 -4.40
N LEU A 285 18.93 2.98 -5.21
CA LEU A 285 20.28 2.41 -5.30
C LEU A 285 21.31 3.46 -5.73
N GLU A 286 20.94 4.34 -6.66
CA GLU A 286 21.84 5.39 -7.14
C GLU A 286 22.21 6.40 -6.06
N ASP A 287 21.40 6.56 -5.02
CA ASP A 287 21.68 7.52 -3.93
C ASP A 287 22.86 7.05 -3.07
N SER A 288 23.25 5.78 -3.18
CA SER A 288 24.47 5.23 -2.57
C SER A 288 25.71 5.39 -3.45
N LEU A 289 25.56 5.90 -4.69
CA LEU A 289 26.66 6.15 -5.61
C LEU A 289 27.18 7.58 -5.47
N PRO A 290 28.44 7.86 -5.87
CA PRO A 290 28.95 9.22 -5.92
C PRO A 290 28.03 10.10 -6.77
N ALA A 291 27.69 11.28 -6.25
CA ALA A 291 26.88 12.23 -6.99
C ALA A 291 27.53 12.57 -8.34
N PRO A 292 26.73 12.65 -9.42
CA PRO A 292 27.26 13.06 -10.72
C PRO A 292 27.85 14.46 -10.62
N GLN A 293 28.93 14.70 -11.36
CA GLN A 293 29.61 16.01 -11.38
C GLN A 293 28.75 17.10 -12.00
N GLU A 294 27.81 16.72 -12.87
CA GLU A 294 26.92 17.62 -13.60
C GLU A 294 25.45 17.20 -13.40
N PRO A 295 24.50 18.15 -13.39
CA PRO A 295 23.08 17.85 -13.34
C PRO A 295 22.67 16.97 -14.53
N GLN A 296 22.12 15.79 -14.22
CA GLN A 296 21.64 14.87 -15.24
C GLN A 296 20.37 15.40 -15.88
N ARG A 297 20.29 15.32 -17.22
CA ARG A 297 19.08 15.68 -17.99
C ARG A 297 18.14 14.50 -18.21
N LYS A 298 18.67 13.27 -18.15
CA LYS A 298 17.95 12.01 -18.33
C LYS A 298 18.32 11.02 -17.24
N LEU A 299 17.43 10.07 -16.95
CA LEU A 299 17.64 9.05 -15.92
C LEU A 299 18.80 8.10 -16.26
N SER A 300 18.87 7.64 -17.51
CA SER A 300 19.81 6.60 -17.94
C SER A 300 19.91 6.58 -19.46
N ASP A 301 21.03 6.11 -20.01
CA ASP A 301 21.17 5.83 -21.44
C ASP A 301 20.26 4.68 -21.89
N HIS A 302 19.84 3.82 -20.96
CA HIS A 302 18.96 2.67 -21.20
C HIS A 302 17.47 3.02 -21.22
N LEU A 303 17.10 4.30 -21.05
CA LEU A 303 15.71 4.74 -21.05
C LEU A 303 15.47 5.87 -22.04
N GLY A 304 14.52 5.68 -22.96
CA GLY A 304 14.07 6.69 -23.91
C GLY A 304 13.17 7.74 -23.26
N TYR A 305 12.14 7.30 -22.52
CA TYR A 305 11.17 8.24 -21.94
C TYR A 305 10.51 7.72 -20.66
N LEU A 306 10.47 8.56 -19.63
CA LEU A 306 9.74 8.30 -18.39
C LEU A 306 8.45 9.10 -18.33
N TRP A 307 7.32 8.39 -18.36
CA TRP A 307 5.99 8.95 -18.16
C TRP A 307 5.44 8.53 -16.79
N ASN A 308 5.31 9.47 -15.86
CA ASN A 308 4.75 9.21 -14.54
C ASN A 308 3.29 9.67 -14.46
N VAL A 309 2.38 8.72 -14.25
CA VAL A 309 0.94 8.94 -14.12
C VAL A 309 0.56 8.90 -12.63
N TRP A 310 0.03 10.00 -12.12
CA TRP A 310 -0.23 10.17 -10.69
C TRP A 310 -1.59 10.81 -10.41
N SER A 311 -2.11 10.72 -9.20
CA SER A 311 -3.39 11.35 -8.84
C SER A 311 -3.35 12.01 -7.46
N TYR A 312 -4.11 13.09 -7.30
CA TYR A 312 -4.26 13.81 -6.03
C TYR A 312 -5.04 13.02 -4.97
N SER A 313 -5.93 12.12 -5.39
CA SER A 313 -6.73 11.31 -4.47
C SER A 313 -6.06 9.99 -4.10
N ASP A 314 -5.01 9.60 -4.83
CA ASP A 314 -4.20 8.45 -4.49
C ASP A 314 -3.07 8.86 -3.53
N LEU A 315 -3.26 8.53 -2.26
CA LEU A 315 -2.31 8.84 -1.18
C LEU A 315 -0.95 8.15 -1.33
N LEU A 316 -0.85 7.17 -2.22
CA LEU A 316 0.38 6.43 -2.49
C LEU A 316 1.02 6.82 -3.83
N SER A 317 0.48 7.81 -4.53
CA SER A 317 1.02 8.29 -5.79
C SER A 317 1.72 9.63 -5.63
N PHE A 318 2.96 9.71 -6.12
CA PHE A 318 3.81 10.89 -5.98
C PHE A 318 4.26 11.38 -7.35
N ARG A 319 4.44 12.70 -7.42
CA ARG A 319 5.08 13.38 -8.55
C ARG A 319 6.55 13.03 -8.63
N THR A 320 7.10 13.04 -9.83
CA THR A 320 8.51 12.70 -10.10
C THR A 320 9.24 13.78 -10.87
N GLU A 321 8.51 14.64 -11.58
CA GLU A 321 9.09 15.74 -12.34
C GLU A 321 9.72 16.76 -11.38
N GLY A 322 10.97 17.13 -11.68
CA GLY A 322 11.80 17.99 -10.81
C GLY A 322 12.61 17.23 -9.76
N VAL A 323 12.33 15.94 -9.55
CA VAL A 323 13.06 15.06 -8.62
C VAL A 323 13.88 14.02 -9.39
N ILE A 324 13.29 13.44 -10.45
CA ILE A 324 13.93 12.44 -11.31
C ILE A 324 14.28 13.06 -12.67
N PRO A 325 15.55 12.99 -13.10
CA PRO A 325 15.97 13.47 -14.42
C PRO A 325 15.16 12.86 -15.58
N GLY A 326 14.63 13.71 -16.47
CA GLY A 326 13.87 13.29 -17.64
C GLY A 326 12.47 12.71 -17.36
N ALA A 327 11.99 12.78 -16.12
CA ALA A 327 10.64 12.37 -15.78
C ALA A 327 9.60 13.42 -16.19
N HIS A 328 8.45 12.96 -16.68
CA HIS A 328 7.32 13.82 -17.01
C HIS A 328 6.05 13.36 -16.31
N ASP A 329 5.48 14.24 -15.49
CA ASP A 329 4.27 13.94 -14.74
C ASP A 329 3.01 14.18 -15.58
N ALA A 330 2.03 13.31 -15.43
CA ALA A 330 0.67 13.50 -15.92
C ALA A 330 -0.34 13.23 -14.81
N PRO A 331 -1.14 14.23 -14.39
CA PRO A 331 -2.20 14.01 -13.42
C PRO A 331 -3.32 13.19 -14.07
N PHE A 332 -3.80 12.17 -13.36
CA PHE A 332 -4.89 11.30 -13.77
C PHE A 332 -6.12 11.55 -12.88
N PRO A 333 -7.28 11.87 -13.48
CA PRO A 333 -8.48 12.18 -12.72
C PRO A 333 -9.11 10.90 -12.17
N LEU A 334 -8.95 10.66 -10.87
CA LEU A 334 -9.64 9.61 -10.15
C LEU A 334 -10.85 10.17 -9.39
N PRO A 335 -11.90 9.35 -9.18
CA PRO A 335 -13.17 9.82 -8.63
C PRO A 335 -13.12 10.15 -7.12
N GLY A 336 -11.97 9.98 -6.44
CA GLY A 336 -11.78 10.45 -5.08
C GLY A 336 -12.26 9.46 -4.00
N HIS A 337 -12.36 8.16 -4.32
CA HIS A 337 -12.73 7.17 -3.32
C HIS A 337 -11.46 6.71 -2.61
N LEU A 338 -11.25 7.16 -1.36
CA LEU A 338 -10.12 6.77 -0.50
C LEU A 338 -9.88 5.24 -0.43
N ARG A 339 -10.91 4.45 -0.75
CA ARG A 339 -10.89 2.99 -0.79
C ARG A 339 -10.81 2.53 -2.25
N GLY A 340 -9.60 2.38 -2.77
CA GLY A 340 -9.36 1.72 -4.06
C GLY A 340 -8.81 2.61 -5.19
N ASP A 341 -8.71 3.93 -5.01
CA ASP A 341 -8.15 4.83 -6.03
C ASP A 341 -6.75 4.40 -6.50
N HIS A 342 -5.92 3.84 -5.62
CA HIS A 342 -4.57 3.37 -5.98
C HIS A 342 -4.55 2.39 -7.15
N LEU A 343 -5.52 1.48 -7.24
CA LEU A 343 -5.60 0.49 -8.32
C LEU A 343 -6.57 0.89 -9.43
N ALA A 344 -7.35 1.95 -9.19
CA ALA A 344 -8.40 2.37 -10.11
C ALA A 344 -7.85 2.77 -11.49
N TYR A 345 -6.60 3.22 -11.60
CA TYR A 345 -5.97 3.49 -12.91
C TYR A 345 -6.06 2.28 -13.85
N LEU A 346 -5.74 1.09 -13.32
CA LEU A 346 -5.63 -0.15 -14.08
C LEU A 346 -7.00 -0.72 -14.51
N GLN A 347 -8.09 -0.17 -13.98
CA GLN A 347 -9.45 -0.57 -14.33
C GLN A 347 -10.09 0.39 -15.35
N ARG A 348 -9.35 1.40 -15.82
CA ARG A 348 -9.90 2.50 -16.62
C ARG A 348 -9.41 2.39 -18.07
N PRO A 349 -10.29 2.10 -19.04
CA PRO A 349 -9.91 2.06 -20.46
C PRO A 349 -9.19 3.33 -20.94
N VAL A 350 -9.58 4.50 -20.41
CA VAL A 350 -8.95 5.78 -20.74
C VAL A 350 -7.46 5.85 -20.37
N PHE A 351 -7.01 5.12 -19.34
CA PHE A 351 -5.57 5.01 -19.02
C PHE A 351 -4.81 4.33 -20.16
N TYR A 352 -5.32 3.21 -20.65
CA TYR A 352 -4.69 2.44 -21.73
C TYR A 352 -4.74 3.18 -23.08
N ALA A 353 -5.85 3.87 -23.37
CA ALA A 353 -5.94 4.74 -24.53
C ALA A 353 -4.92 5.90 -24.47
N ALA A 354 -4.70 6.49 -23.29
CA ALA A 354 -3.68 7.52 -23.09
C ALA A 354 -2.26 6.96 -23.22
N LEU A 355 -1.99 5.76 -22.68
CA LEU A 355 -0.72 5.05 -22.86
C LEU A 355 -0.42 4.78 -24.35
N ALA A 356 -1.40 4.30 -25.10
CA ALA A 356 -1.28 4.08 -26.53
C ALA A 356 -0.97 5.37 -27.29
N ALA A 357 -1.64 6.48 -26.95
CA ALA A 357 -1.36 7.79 -27.54
C ALA A 357 0.05 8.30 -27.19
N LYS A 358 0.48 8.12 -25.93
CA LYS A 358 1.82 8.47 -25.48
C LYS A 358 2.88 7.69 -26.24
N LEU A 359 2.70 6.38 -26.37
CA LEU A 359 3.59 5.50 -27.11
C LEU A 359 3.72 5.94 -28.58
N ARG A 360 2.61 6.16 -29.30
CA ARG A 360 2.63 6.68 -30.68
C ARG A 360 3.45 7.96 -30.81
N SER A 361 3.21 8.92 -29.91
CA SER A 361 3.94 10.19 -29.93
C SER A 361 5.46 10.05 -29.75
N ARG A 362 5.92 8.94 -29.15
CA ARG A 362 7.33 8.65 -28.93
C ARG A 362 7.96 7.85 -30.06
N LEU A 363 7.18 6.99 -30.73
CA LEU A 363 7.64 6.27 -31.92
C LEU A 363 7.71 7.17 -33.15
N GLU A 364 6.86 8.20 -33.23
CA GLU A 364 6.83 9.17 -34.34
C GLU A 364 7.84 10.32 -34.17
N ALA A 365 8.40 10.51 -32.97
CA ALA A 365 9.38 11.57 -32.73
C ALA A 365 10.75 11.21 -33.34
N PRO A 366 11.38 12.09 -34.14
CA PRO A 366 12.73 11.84 -34.65
C PRO A 366 13.71 11.73 -33.47
N ALA A 367 14.70 10.85 -33.60
CA ALA A 367 15.63 10.43 -32.55
C ALA A 367 16.60 11.52 -32.00
N GLY A 368 16.24 12.81 -32.09
CA GLY A 368 17.14 13.94 -31.82
C GLY A 368 16.70 14.95 -30.76
N ASP A 369 15.46 14.91 -30.25
CA ASP A 369 14.98 15.87 -29.23
C ASP A 369 14.55 15.13 -27.95
N SER A 370 15.50 14.74 -27.11
CA SER A 370 15.29 14.32 -25.71
C SER A 370 16.52 14.63 -24.87
#